data_AF-A0A7S1RWM9-F1
#
_entry.id   AF-A0A7S1RWM9-F1
#
_cell.length_a   1.000
_cell.length_b   1.000
_cell.length_c   1.000
_cell.angle_alpha   90.00
_cell.angle_beta   90.00
_cell.angle_gamma   90.00
#
_symmetry.space_group_name_H-M   'P 1'
#
loop_
_entity.id
_entity.type
_entity.pdbx_description
1 polymer ?
#
loop_
_entity_poly.entity_id
_entity_poly.type
_entity_poly.pdbx_seq_one_letter_code
_entity_poly.pdbx_strand_id
1 'polypeptide(L)'
;DAWWYGLDPVTQSGVSPTPEQLQACPEDIAKLRERFLSEYWLKKAAGEELDSEASLGLLRDFYGAMTADVAERARRRPESDLVMSHAVLERRSRELVKRLLGGAAGQLAVVVLDAPRDVVSRRKRARLAAQAAEQGCASVEEFVLKFDSAHMSGKSAADRIAMLTEQGHVDMDSVAEEEEEAVHRVDVAEADTAEDVLRRVCECIAPWE
;
A
#
# COMPACT_ATOMS: atom_id res chain seq x y z
N ASP A 1 -9.25 -9.92 -4.83
CA ASP A 1 -8.19 -10.34 -3.88
C ASP A 1 -7.25 -9.18 -3.60
N ALA A 2 -6.93 -8.89 -2.34
CA ALA A 2 -5.97 -7.85 -1.98
C ALA A 2 -4.62 -8.54 -1.72
N TRP A 3 -3.53 -7.96 -2.22
CA TRP A 3 -2.22 -8.61 -2.23
C TRP A 3 -1.14 -7.76 -1.56
N TRP A 4 -0.22 -8.43 -0.88
CA TRP A 4 1.05 -7.87 -0.43
C TRP A 4 2.18 -8.70 -1.03
N TYR A 5 3.19 -8.04 -1.60
CA TYR A 5 4.30 -8.70 -2.29
C TYR A 5 5.00 -9.74 -1.39
N GLY A 6 5.11 -10.97 -1.90
CA GLY A 6 5.67 -12.13 -1.20
C GLY A 6 4.67 -13.05 -0.50
N LEU A 7 3.36 -12.76 -0.57
CA LEU A 7 2.34 -13.53 0.15
C LEU A 7 1.13 -13.95 -0.71
N ASP A 8 0.34 -14.88 -0.18
CA ASP A 8 -0.85 -15.49 -0.83
C ASP A 8 -2.07 -14.56 -0.71
N PRO A 9 -2.66 -14.09 -1.82
CA PRO A 9 -3.74 -13.11 -1.84
C PRO A 9 -5.12 -13.72 -1.56
N VAL A 10 -5.29 -15.05 -1.66
CA VAL A 10 -6.55 -15.75 -1.38
C VAL A 10 -6.73 -15.93 0.14
N THR A 11 -5.64 -16.05 0.89
CA THR A 11 -5.68 -16.20 2.36
C THR A 11 -5.59 -14.87 3.12
N GLN A 12 -5.35 -13.75 2.43
CA GLN A 12 -4.95 -12.48 3.07
C GLN A 12 -5.74 -11.25 2.59
N SER A 13 -6.93 -11.44 2.04
CA SER A 13 -7.76 -10.36 1.48
C SER A 13 -8.30 -9.32 2.48
N GLY A 14 -7.90 -9.36 3.77
CA GLY A 14 -8.39 -8.41 4.77
C GLY A 14 -7.51 -8.18 6.01
N VAL A 15 -6.31 -8.76 6.11
CA VAL A 15 -5.57 -8.79 7.39
C VAL A 15 -4.09 -8.49 7.16
N SER A 16 -3.48 -7.66 8.01
CA SER A 16 -2.02 -7.57 8.10
C SER A 16 -1.43 -8.99 8.20
N PRO A 17 -0.34 -9.33 7.50
CA PRO A 17 0.16 -10.71 7.49
C PRO A 17 0.44 -11.22 8.88
N THR A 18 0.09 -12.49 9.14
CA THR A 18 0.44 -13.13 10.41
C THR A 18 1.96 -13.37 10.48
N PRO A 19 2.54 -13.48 11.69
CA PRO A 19 3.96 -13.82 11.85
C PRO A 19 4.37 -15.10 11.10
N GLU A 20 3.51 -16.12 11.07
CA GLU A 20 3.75 -17.39 10.38
C GLU A 20 3.83 -17.20 8.86
N GLN A 21 3.00 -16.31 8.31
CA GLN A 21 3.00 -15.98 6.89
C GLN A 21 4.26 -15.20 6.51
N LEU A 22 4.74 -14.31 7.39
CA LEU A 22 6.01 -13.62 7.20
C LEU A 22 7.20 -14.60 7.25
N GLN A 23 7.13 -15.63 8.09
CA GLN A 23 8.16 -16.67 8.20
C GLN A 23 8.18 -17.61 6.98
N ALA A 24 7.04 -17.82 6.32
CA ALA A 24 6.94 -18.64 5.11
C ALA A 24 7.36 -17.89 3.82
N CYS A 25 7.63 -16.59 3.91
CA CYS A 25 8.07 -15.79 2.78
C CYS A 25 9.47 -16.24 2.31
N PRO A 26 9.69 -16.46 0.99
CA PRO A 26 11.02 -16.73 0.46
C PRO A 26 12.05 -15.70 0.93
N GLU A 27 13.24 -16.18 1.30
CA GLU A 27 14.27 -15.36 1.96
C GLU A 27 14.76 -14.20 1.07
N ASP A 28 14.85 -14.43 -0.25
CA ASP A 28 15.19 -13.43 -1.26
C ASP A 28 14.14 -12.32 -1.33
N ILE A 29 12.85 -12.68 -1.27
CA ILE A 29 11.74 -11.72 -1.23
C ILE A 29 11.74 -10.93 0.08
N ALA A 30 11.95 -11.60 1.21
CA ALA A 30 12.03 -10.96 2.52
C ALA A 30 13.16 -9.93 2.57
N LYS A 31 14.36 -10.30 2.09
CA LYS A 31 15.51 -9.38 1.98
C LYS A 31 15.22 -8.21 1.05
N LEU A 32 14.63 -8.45 -0.12
CA LEU A 32 14.29 -7.39 -1.06
C LEU A 32 13.30 -6.39 -0.45
N ARG A 33 12.30 -6.88 0.31
CA ARG A 33 11.35 -6.04 1.04
C ARG A 33 12.01 -5.23 2.14
N GLU A 34 12.87 -5.84 2.96
CA GLU A 34 13.58 -5.14 4.03
C GLU A 34 14.49 -4.04 3.48
N ARG A 35 15.20 -4.32 2.39
CA ARG A 35 16.01 -3.32 1.68
C ARG A 35 15.13 -2.23 1.12
N PHE A 36 14.03 -2.55 0.43
CA PHE A 36 13.10 -1.55 -0.08
C PHE A 36 12.56 -0.63 1.03
N LEU A 37 12.18 -1.21 2.18
CA LEU A 37 11.71 -0.42 3.33
C LEU A 37 12.81 0.49 3.90
N SER A 38 14.00 -0.05 4.17
CA SER A 38 15.07 0.67 4.87
C SER A 38 15.89 1.60 3.98
N GLU A 39 16.21 1.18 2.76
CA GLU A 39 17.10 1.89 1.83
C GLU A 39 16.36 2.83 0.87
N TYR A 40 15.05 2.63 0.68
CA TYR A 40 14.23 3.48 -0.19
C TYR A 40 13.13 4.20 0.60
N TRP A 41 12.17 3.46 1.17
CA TRP A 41 10.96 4.05 1.73
C TRP A 41 11.20 4.96 2.94
N LEU A 42 11.94 4.49 3.94
CA LEU A 42 12.19 5.26 5.16
C LEU A 42 13.00 6.52 4.88
N LYS A 43 14.03 6.42 4.03
CA LYS A 43 14.82 7.58 3.60
C LYS A 43 13.96 8.62 2.90
N LYS A 44 13.13 8.18 1.97
CA LYS A 44 12.16 9.06 1.28
C LYS A 44 11.19 9.73 2.25
N ALA A 45 10.64 8.97 3.18
CA ALA A 45 9.71 9.48 4.18
C ALA A 45 10.37 10.49 5.12
N ALA A 46 11.69 10.40 5.32
CA ALA A 46 12.50 11.39 6.03
C ALA A 46 12.84 12.62 5.16
N GLY A 47 12.41 12.67 3.90
CA GLY A 47 12.73 13.75 2.96
C GLY A 47 14.15 13.65 2.40
N GLU A 48 14.82 12.51 2.53
CA GLU A 48 16.14 12.30 1.93
C GLU A 48 16.01 12.20 0.40
N GLU A 49 16.97 12.81 -0.28
CA GLU A 49 17.10 12.79 -1.73
C GLU A 49 17.46 11.37 -2.21
N LEU A 50 16.65 10.82 -3.13
CA LEU A 50 16.73 9.43 -3.60
C LEU A 50 17.20 9.37 -5.05
N ASP A 51 18.46 9.75 -5.25
CA ASP A 51 18.96 10.12 -6.58
C ASP A 51 20.02 9.16 -7.10
N SER A 52 20.37 8.17 -6.28
CA SER A 52 21.33 7.16 -6.68
C SER A 52 20.70 6.15 -7.64
N GLU A 53 21.47 5.71 -8.64
CA GLU A 53 21.12 4.53 -9.45
C GLU A 53 20.76 3.33 -8.57
N ALA A 54 21.35 3.21 -7.37
CA ALA A 54 21.06 2.14 -6.43
C ALA A 54 19.61 2.21 -5.89
N SER A 55 19.11 3.39 -5.52
CA SER A 55 17.74 3.59 -5.04
C SER A 55 16.72 3.32 -6.14
N LEU A 56 17.00 3.75 -7.37
CA LEU A 56 16.15 3.48 -8.53
C LEU A 56 16.22 2.00 -8.97
N GLY A 57 17.38 1.37 -8.85
CA GLY A 57 17.57 -0.06 -9.07
C GLY A 57 16.75 -0.89 -8.09
N LEU A 58 16.80 -0.55 -6.80
CA LEU A 58 16.00 -1.23 -5.76
C LEU A 58 14.49 -1.08 -5.98
N LEU A 59 14.04 0.11 -6.41
CA LEU A 59 12.65 0.33 -6.80
C LEU A 59 12.24 -0.59 -7.97
N ARG A 60 13.11 -0.73 -8.97
CA ARG A 60 12.89 -1.60 -10.13
C ARG A 60 12.90 -3.07 -9.75
N ASP A 61 13.82 -3.51 -8.91
CA ASP A 61 13.91 -4.90 -8.47
C ASP A 61 12.66 -5.29 -7.67
N PHE A 62 12.25 -4.42 -6.74
CA PHE A 62 11.04 -4.63 -5.94
C PHE A 62 9.80 -4.76 -6.83
N TYR A 63 9.55 -3.78 -7.71
CA TYR A 63 8.39 -3.83 -8.60
C TYR A 63 8.51 -4.92 -9.67
N GLY A 64 9.70 -5.23 -10.15
CA GLY A 64 9.95 -6.29 -11.13
C GLY A 64 9.57 -7.65 -10.58
N ALA A 65 10.01 -7.96 -9.38
CA ALA A 65 9.70 -9.23 -8.75
C ALA A 65 8.21 -9.33 -8.36
N MET A 66 7.59 -8.21 -7.97
CA MET A 66 6.16 -8.14 -7.71
C MET A 66 5.32 -8.38 -8.97
N THR A 67 5.68 -7.74 -10.08
CA THR A 67 4.94 -7.86 -11.34
C THR A 67 5.17 -9.22 -12.01
N ALA A 68 6.32 -9.87 -11.79
CA ALA A 68 6.57 -11.24 -12.22
C ALA A 68 5.61 -12.26 -11.56
N ASP A 69 5.38 -12.15 -10.24
CA ASP A 69 4.42 -13.00 -9.52
C ASP A 69 3.00 -12.79 -10.03
N VAL A 70 2.58 -11.54 -10.25
CA VAL A 70 1.28 -11.21 -10.84
C VAL A 70 1.14 -11.82 -12.24
N ALA A 71 2.15 -11.67 -13.10
CA ALA A 71 2.15 -12.22 -14.44
C ALA A 71 2.12 -13.76 -14.46
N GLU A 72 2.79 -14.43 -13.51
CA GLU A 72 2.70 -15.88 -13.36
C GLU A 72 1.30 -16.32 -12.94
N ARG A 73 0.67 -15.60 -12.02
CA ARG A 73 -0.69 -15.90 -11.56
C ARG A 73 -1.72 -15.68 -12.67
N ALA A 74 -1.60 -14.58 -13.43
CA ALA A 74 -2.45 -14.31 -14.59
C ALA A 74 -2.37 -15.45 -15.61
N ARG A 75 -1.16 -15.97 -15.87
CA ARG A 75 -0.97 -17.14 -16.74
C ARG A 75 -1.60 -18.42 -16.20
N ARG A 76 -1.55 -18.64 -14.88
CA ARG A 76 -2.15 -19.84 -14.23
C ARG A 76 -3.67 -19.75 -14.12
N ARG A 77 -4.24 -18.54 -14.15
CA ARG A 77 -5.67 -18.28 -14.00
C ARG A 77 -6.15 -17.22 -15.03
N PRO A 78 -6.17 -17.57 -16.33
CA PRO A 78 -6.47 -16.59 -17.39
C PRO A 78 -7.91 -16.06 -17.34
N GLU A 79 -8.83 -16.81 -16.73
CA GLU A 79 -10.25 -16.44 -16.59
C GLU A 79 -10.53 -15.63 -15.29
N SER A 80 -9.49 -15.24 -14.55
CA SER A 80 -9.65 -14.58 -13.24
C SER A 80 -9.14 -13.16 -13.27
N ASP A 81 -9.95 -12.24 -12.74
CA ASP A 81 -9.51 -10.88 -12.46
C ASP A 81 -8.57 -10.85 -11.26
N LEU A 82 -7.40 -10.24 -11.46
CA LEU A 82 -6.41 -10.05 -10.41
C LEU A 82 -6.47 -8.62 -9.91
N VAL A 83 -6.81 -8.46 -8.64
CA VAL A 83 -6.77 -7.16 -7.95
C VAL A 83 -5.48 -7.06 -7.15
N MET A 84 -4.85 -5.89 -7.21
CA MET A 84 -3.65 -5.59 -6.45
C MET A 84 -3.87 -4.29 -5.67
N SER A 85 -3.82 -4.39 -4.34
CA SER A 85 -3.89 -3.24 -3.45
C SER A 85 -2.48 -2.85 -3.02
N HIS A 86 -1.99 -1.69 -3.47
CA HIS A 86 -0.66 -1.21 -3.11
C HIS A 86 -0.65 0.31 -2.93
N ALA A 87 0.11 0.79 -1.95
CA ALA A 87 0.26 2.22 -1.67
C ALA A 87 1.31 2.84 -2.60
N VAL A 88 0.88 3.27 -3.79
CA VAL A 88 1.77 3.89 -4.78
C VAL A 88 1.67 5.41 -4.72
N LEU A 89 2.64 6.04 -4.06
CA LEU A 89 2.61 7.48 -3.80
C LEU A 89 3.11 8.36 -4.96
N GLU A 90 3.77 7.79 -5.96
CA GLU A 90 4.35 8.56 -7.06
C GLU A 90 3.92 8.04 -8.43
N ARG A 91 3.73 8.99 -9.37
CA ARG A 91 3.49 8.69 -10.78
C ARG A 91 4.57 7.78 -11.38
N ARG A 92 5.85 8.06 -11.14
CA ARG A 92 6.97 7.25 -11.67
C ARG A 92 6.89 5.78 -11.26
N SER A 93 6.42 5.51 -10.04
CA SER A 93 6.23 4.14 -9.55
C SER A 93 5.03 3.48 -10.23
N ARG A 94 3.92 4.21 -10.41
CA ARG A 94 2.76 3.69 -11.16
C ARG A 94 3.14 3.35 -12.60
N GLU A 95 3.86 4.23 -13.29
CA GLU A 95 4.27 3.97 -14.68
C GLU A 95 5.30 2.85 -14.81
N LEU A 96 6.18 2.68 -13.82
CA LEU A 96 7.05 1.52 -13.77
C LEU A 96 6.22 0.23 -13.67
N VAL A 97 5.24 0.17 -12.76
CA VAL A 97 4.33 -0.98 -12.63
C VAL A 97 3.54 -1.21 -13.92
N LYS A 98 2.99 -0.15 -14.55
CA LYS A 98 2.28 -0.24 -15.84
C LYS A 98 3.16 -0.82 -16.93
N ARG A 99 4.42 -0.36 -17.06
CA ARG A 99 5.36 -0.90 -18.06
C ARG A 99 5.72 -2.35 -17.81
N LEU A 100 5.94 -2.72 -16.56
CA LEU A 100 6.30 -4.09 -16.18
C LEU A 100 5.12 -5.06 -16.37
N LEU A 101 3.90 -4.65 -16.03
CA LEU A 101 2.70 -5.48 -16.18
C LEU A 101 2.11 -5.43 -17.59
N GLY A 102 2.08 -4.28 -18.26
CA GLY A 102 1.43 -4.11 -19.56
C GLY A 102 2.09 -4.92 -20.69
N GLY A 103 3.31 -5.42 -20.49
CA GLY A 103 3.91 -6.42 -21.38
C GLY A 103 3.39 -7.85 -21.17
N ALA A 104 2.70 -8.13 -20.06
CA ALA A 104 2.31 -9.47 -19.62
C ALA A 104 0.82 -9.64 -19.25
N ALA A 105 0.14 -8.55 -18.86
CA ALA A 105 -1.26 -8.48 -18.52
C ALA A 105 -1.99 -7.80 -19.69
N GLY A 106 -2.93 -8.49 -20.32
CA GLY A 106 -3.62 -7.99 -21.52
C GLY A 106 -4.29 -6.63 -21.31
N GLN A 107 -5.03 -6.49 -20.20
CA GLN A 107 -5.69 -5.25 -19.79
C GLN A 107 -5.30 -4.90 -18.35
N LEU A 108 -4.92 -3.66 -18.10
CA LEU A 108 -4.53 -3.15 -16.78
C LEU A 108 -5.26 -1.84 -16.50
N ALA A 109 -6.13 -1.86 -15.49
CA ALA A 109 -6.73 -0.66 -14.92
C ALA A 109 -6.01 -0.26 -13.63
N VAL A 110 -5.67 1.02 -13.50
CA VAL A 110 -5.14 1.56 -12.24
C VAL A 110 -6.24 2.35 -11.55
N VAL A 111 -6.65 1.90 -10.37
CA VAL A 111 -7.67 2.61 -9.57
C VAL A 111 -6.99 3.34 -8.43
N VAL A 112 -7.16 4.66 -8.39
CA VAL A 112 -6.66 5.53 -7.31
C VAL A 112 -7.82 5.86 -6.39
N LEU A 113 -7.72 5.42 -5.14
CA LEU A 113 -8.65 5.80 -4.09
C LEU A 113 -8.22 7.16 -3.55
N ASP A 114 -8.96 8.20 -3.91
CA ASP A 114 -8.67 9.57 -3.47
C ASP A 114 -9.44 9.87 -2.19
N ALA A 115 -8.73 9.85 -1.06
CA ALA A 115 -9.30 10.09 0.25
C ALA A 115 -8.66 11.35 0.85
N PRO A 116 -9.46 12.34 1.30
CA PRO A 116 -8.92 13.50 1.99
C PRO A 116 -8.06 13.10 3.19
N ARG A 117 -6.97 13.83 3.41
CA ARG A 117 -5.99 13.54 4.47
C ARG A 117 -6.65 13.38 5.85
N ASP A 118 -7.55 14.28 6.20
CA ASP A 118 -8.27 14.27 7.47
C ASP A 118 -9.18 13.03 7.60
N VAL A 119 -9.77 12.55 6.50
CA VAL A 119 -10.57 11.31 6.48
C VAL A 119 -9.66 10.10 6.75
N VAL A 120 -8.49 10.03 6.09
CA VAL A 120 -7.52 8.96 6.29
C VAL A 120 -7.00 8.94 7.72
N SER A 121 -6.61 10.10 8.27
CA SER A 121 -6.13 10.21 9.65
C SER A 121 -7.20 9.80 10.67
N ARG A 122 -8.46 10.22 10.48
CA ARG A 122 -9.58 9.80 11.33
C ARG A 122 -9.83 8.29 11.27
N ARG A 123 -9.83 7.69 10.08
CA ARG A 123 -9.97 6.23 9.90
C ARG A 123 -8.83 5.45 10.54
N LYS A 124 -7.57 5.93 10.40
CA LYS A 124 -6.41 5.34 11.09
C LYS A 124 -6.56 5.40 12.61
N ARG A 125 -7.02 6.53 13.16
CA ARG A 125 -7.27 6.69 14.60
C ARG A 125 -8.38 5.77 15.11
N ALA A 126 -9.48 5.65 14.38
CA ALA A 126 -10.56 4.73 14.71
C ALA A 126 -10.09 3.27 14.71
N ARG A 127 -9.25 2.88 13.74
CA ARG A 127 -8.61 1.56 13.70
C ARG A 127 -7.71 1.30 14.90
N LEU A 128 -6.87 2.27 15.28
CA LEU A 128 -6.02 2.16 16.47
C LEU A 128 -6.86 1.97 17.75
N ALA A 129 -8.01 2.64 17.85
CA ALA A 129 -8.93 2.48 18.97
C ALA A 129 -9.57 1.08 19.02
N ALA A 130 -10.00 0.54 17.88
CA ALA A 130 -10.50 -0.82 17.80
C ALA A 130 -9.44 -1.85 18.21
N GLN A 131 -8.22 -1.72 17.68
CA GLN A 131 -7.09 -2.60 18.01
C GLN A 131 -6.70 -2.51 19.49
N ALA A 132 -6.72 -1.31 20.07
CA ALA A 132 -6.49 -1.11 21.50
C ALA A 132 -7.51 -1.88 22.34
N ALA A 133 -8.80 -1.80 21.99
CA ALA A 133 -9.87 -2.51 22.67
C ALA A 133 -9.74 -4.05 22.52
N GLU A 134 -9.43 -4.54 21.32
CA GLU A 134 -9.18 -5.96 21.04
C GLU A 134 -8.02 -6.53 21.88
N GLN A 135 -7.01 -5.71 22.16
CA GLN A 135 -5.86 -6.10 22.97
C GLN A 135 -6.02 -5.79 24.47
N GLY A 136 -7.22 -5.39 24.90
CA GLY A 136 -7.53 -5.11 26.31
C GLY A 136 -6.81 -3.88 26.89
N CYS A 137 -6.34 -2.96 26.04
CA CYS A 137 -5.78 -1.68 26.48
C CYS A 137 -6.92 -0.75 26.95
N ALA A 138 -6.67 0.04 27.99
CA ALA A 138 -7.65 1.02 28.47
C ALA A 138 -7.79 2.23 27.53
N SER A 139 -6.76 2.52 26.71
CA SER A 139 -6.77 3.62 25.76
C SER A 139 -5.85 3.39 24.55
N VAL A 140 -6.00 4.24 23.53
CA VAL A 140 -5.11 4.25 22.35
C VAL A 140 -3.68 4.62 22.76
N GLU A 141 -3.51 5.54 23.69
CA GLU A 141 -2.21 5.97 24.22
C GLU A 141 -1.46 4.81 24.86
N GLU A 142 -2.14 4.01 25.69
CA GLU A 142 -1.56 2.81 26.28
C GLU A 142 -1.16 1.81 25.18
N PHE A 143 -2.02 1.61 24.19
CA PHE A 143 -1.75 0.71 23.08
C PHE A 143 -0.53 1.14 22.26
N VAL A 144 -0.40 2.41 21.88
CA VAL A 144 0.72 2.86 21.04
C VAL A 144 2.07 2.86 21.77
N LEU A 145 2.05 2.93 23.10
CA LEU A 145 3.27 2.81 23.90
C LEU A 145 3.85 1.39 23.87
N LYS A 146 3.04 0.37 23.53
CA LYS A 146 3.49 -1.02 23.38
C LYS A 146 4.31 -1.25 22.11
N PHE A 147 4.24 -0.37 21.11
CA PHE A 147 5.10 -0.48 19.92
C PHE A 147 6.54 -0.14 20.29
N ASP A 148 7.43 -1.12 20.26
CA ASP A 148 8.87 -0.91 20.40
C ASP A 148 9.52 -1.01 19.02
N SER A 149 9.75 0.15 18.40
CA SER A 149 10.58 0.25 17.21
C SER A 149 11.64 1.31 17.44
N ALA A 150 12.81 1.14 16.81
CA ALA A 150 13.91 2.10 16.90
C ALA A 150 13.47 3.55 16.58
N HIS A 151 12.46 3.71 15.72
CA HIS A 151 11.90 5.00 15.31
C HIS A 151 10.85 5.58 16.29
N MET A 152 10.33 4.79 17.23
CA MET A 152 9.33 5.21 18.23
C MET A 152 9.89 5.31 19.65
N SER A 153 11.08 4.76 19.89
CA SER A 153 11.73 4.81 21.21
C SER A 153 11.94 6.27 21.68
N GLY A 154 11.61 6.54 22.94
CA GLY A 154 11.70 7.87 23.55
C GLY A 154 10.63 8.90 23.15
N LYS A 155 9.73 8.57 22.21
CA LYS A 155 8.64 9.48 21.78
C LYS A 155 7.41 9.38 22.69
N SER A 156 6.71 10.49 22.88
CA SER A 156 5.46 10.52 23.66
C SER A 156 4.34 9.74 22.97
N ALA A 157 3.29 9.37 23.72
CA ALA A 157 2.12 8.72 23.14
C ALA A 157 1.45 9.59 22.05
N ALA A 158 1.39 10.90 22.26
CA ALA A 158 0.87 11.85 21.29
C ALA A 158 1.69 11.86 19.99
N ASP A 159 3.03 11.89 20.10
CA ASP A 159 3.92 11.84 18.94
C ASP A 159 3.76 10.52 18.18
N ARG A 160 3.62 9.39 18.90
CA ARG A 160 3.43 8.07 18.28
C ARG A 160 2.07 7.99 17.56
N ILE A 161 1.01 8.54 18.13
CA ILE A 161 -0.30 8.63 17.48
C ILE A 161 -0.21 9.49 16.22
N ALA A 162 0.40 10.67 16.30
CA ALA A 162 0.61 11.54 15.14
C ALA A 162 1.42 10.81 14.06
N MET A 163 2.51 10.13 14.43
CA MET A 163 3.28 9.33 13.48
C MET A 163 2.42 8.25 12.80
N LEU A 164 1.65 7.47 13.57
CA LEU A 164 0.83 6.38 13.02
C LEU A 164 -0.37 6.87 12.19
N THR A 165 -0.89 8.07 12.48
CA THR A 165 -2.10 8.61 11.85
C THR A 165 -1.81 9.61 10.73
N GLU A 166 -0.62 10.22 10.73
CA GLU A 166 -0.24 11.28 9.80
C GLU A 166 0.98 10.94 8.92
N GLN A 167 1.83 9.95 9.27
CA GLN A 167 2.91 9.52 8.36
C GLN A 167 2.36 8.75 7.15
N GLY A 168 3.05 8.91 6.02
CA GLY A 168 2.71 8.33 4.72
C GLY A 168 1.87 9.23 3.82
N HIS A 169 1.51 10.43 4.28
CA HIS A 169 1.01 11.49 3.40
C HIS A 169 2.21 12.14 2.71
N VAL A 170 2.45 11.75 1.46
CA VAL A 170 3.14 12.62 0.53
C VAL A 170 2.09 13.65 0.12
N ASP A 171 2.33 14.92 0.43
CA ASP A 171 1.50 16.02 -0.10
C ASP A 171 1.58 15.91 -1.62
N MET A 172 0.51 15.38 -2.23
CA MET A 172 0.41 15.13 -3.67
C MET A 172 0.14 16.42 -4.47
N ASP A 173 0.51 17.58 -3.92
CA ASP A 173 0.36 18.90 -4.55
C ASP A 173 1.15 19.04 -5.86
N SER A 174 2.02 18.06 -6.17
CA SER A 174 2.53 17.87 -7.52
C SER A 174 1.78 16.73 -8.20
N VAL A 175 0.89 17.11 -9.11
CA VAL A 175 0.69 16.54 -10.47
C VAL A 175 -0.79 16.73 -10.82
N ALA A 176 -1.16 17.99 -11.06
CA ALA A 176 -2.27 18.36 -11.94
C ALA A 176 -1.84 18.21 -13.41
N GLU A 177 -1.26 17.06 -13.77
CA GLU A 177 -0.91 16.75 -15.16
C GLU A 177 -1.85 15.65 -15.63
N GLU A 178 -2.39 15.87 -16.84
CA GLU A 178 -3.37 15.06 -17.56
C GLU A 178 -3.29 13.57 -17.21
N GLU A 179 -4.34 13.06 -16.58
CA GLU A 179 -4.45 11.64 -16.26
C GLU A 179 -4.64 10.84 -17.55
N GLU A 180 -3.77 9.85 -17.75
CA GLU A 180 -3.85 8.91 -18.85
C GLU A 180 -5.13 8.05 -18.79
N GLU A 181 -5.64 7.62 -19.95
CA GLU A 181 -6.89 6.85 -20.15
C GLU A 181 -7.07 5.59 -19.27
N ALA A 182 -6.01 5.09 -18.62
CA ALA A 182 -6.02 3.87 -17.80
C ALA A 182 -5.95 4.11 -16.28
N VAL A 183 -6.11 5.36 -15.82
CA VAL A 183 -6.17 5.71 -14.40
C VAL A 183 -7.58 6.17 -14.04
N HIS A 184 -8.24 5.45 -13.14
CA HIS A 184 -9.57 5.81 -12.62
C HIS A 184 -9.43 6.36 -11.20
N ARG A 185 -9.91 7.58 -10.97
CA ARG A 185 -10.02 8.16 -9.62
C ARG A 185 -11.38 7.86 -9.02
N VAL A 186 -11.38 7.36 -7.79
CA VAL A 186 -12.57 7.12 -7.00
C VAL A 186 -12.45 7.92 -5.71
N ASP A 187 -13.28 8.96 -5.60
CA ASP A 187 -13.36 9.78 -4.39
C ASP A 187 -13.85 8.94 -3.22
N VAL A 188 -13.24 9.10 -2.05
CA VAL A 188 -13.60 8.41 -0.81
C VAL A 188 -13.93 9.43 0.26
N ALA A 189 -15.21 9.61 0.51
CA ALA A 189 -15.75 10.43 1.57
C ALA A 189 -15.73 9.69 2.91
N GLU A 190 -15.87 10.46 4.00
CA GLU A 190 -15.87 9.93 5.36
C GLU A 190 -16.98 8.90 5.59
N ALA A 191 -18.20 9.25 5.18
CA ALA A 191 -19.41 8.44 5.39
C ALA A 191 -19.46 7.17 4.53
N ASP A 192 -18.56 7.04 3.56
CA ASP A 192 -18.56 5.90 2.65
C ASP A 192 -18.25 4.61 3.40
N THR A 193 -19.12 3.63 3.22
CA THR A 193 -18.84 2.24 3.61
C THR A 193 -17.87 1.60 2.62
N ALA A 194 -17.32 0.44 2.98
CA ALA A 194 -16.49 -0.34 2.05
C ALA A 194 -17.28 -0.73 0.78
N GLU A 195 -18.58 -0.99 0.93
CA GLU A 195 -19.47 -1.34 -0.17
C GLU A 195 -19.70 -0.14 -1.12
N ASP A 196 -19.84 1.07 -0.59
CA ASP A 196 -19.97 2.29 -1.39
C ASP A 196 -18.72 2.58 -2.23
N VAL A 197 -17.53 2.35 -1.66
CA VAL A 197 -16.27 2.48 -2.39
C VAL A 197 -16.17 1.40 -3.44
N LEU A 198 -16.43 0.13 -3.09
CA LEU A 198 -16.35 -1.00 -4.01
C LEU A 198 -17.27 -0.82 -5.21
N ARG A 199 -18.52 -0.40 -4.98
CA ARG A 199 -19.49 -0.14 -6.05
C ARG A 199 -18.95 0.87 -7.06
N ARG A 200 -18.40 1.99 -6.60
CA ARG A 200 -17.83 3.02 -7.49
C ARG A 200 -16.59 2.52 -8.22
N VAL A 201 -15.73 1.74 -7.55
CA VAL A 201 -14.60 1.07 -8.22
C VAL A 201 -15.09 0.19 -9.36
N CYS A 202 -16.09 -0.66 -9.11
CA CYS A 202 -16.70 -1.52 -10.12
C CYS A 202 -17.32 -0.70 -11.26
N GLU A 203 -18.06 0.38 -10.98
CA GLU A 203 -18.64 1.26 -11.99
C GLU A 203 -17.58 1.92 -12.89
N CYS A 204 -16.40 2.24 -12.37
CA CYS A 204 -15.31 2.83 -13.15
C CYS A 204 -14.61 1.83 -14.08
N ILE A 205 -14.56 0.55 -13.70
CA ILE A 205 -13.89 -0.51 -14.48
C ILE A 205 -14.87 -1.34 -15.32
N ALA A 206 -16.18 -1.25 -15.06
CA ALA A 206 -17.24 -1.93 -15.81
C ALA A 206 -17.32 -1.62 -17.33
N PRO A 207 -16.87 -0.46 -17.85
CA PRO A 207 -16.85 -0.21 -19.30
C PRO A 207 -15.89 -1.11 -20.10
N TRP A 208 -15.21 -2.07 -19.44
CA TRP A 208 -14.15 -2.90 -20.00
C TRP A 208 -14.66 -4.31 -20.42
N GLU A 209 -15.96 -4.60 -20.25
CA GLU A 209 -16.67 -5.76 -20.86
C GLU A 209 -16.98 -5.54 -22.35
#